data_AF-M6VPK6-F1
#
_entry.id   AF-M6VPK6-F1
#
_cell.length_a   1.000
_cell.length_b   1.000
_cell.length_c   1.000
_cell.angle_alpha   90.00
_cell.angle_beta   90.00
_cell.angle_gamma   90.00
#
_symmetry.space_group_name_H-M   'P 1'
#
loop_
_entity.id
_entity.type
_entity.pdbx_description
1 polymer ?
#
loop_
_entity_poly.entity_id
_entity_poly.type
_entity_poly.pdbx_seq_one_letter_code
_entity_poly.pdbx_strand_id
1 'polypeptide(L)'
;MFLKKLGQSEIKSIKNGVASFGFLYEENIIFFLHKFYPDFPWSDCPYSIHLFASEQDRALPEIAQDGFAPPLQIFLIDAETGILKALRMLGFKENFANQLRAAIADQALRPFDKREYEEKVQALYEKYPTTDSMLKNAIIM
;
A
#
# COMPACT_ATOMS: atom_id res chain seq x y z
N MET A 1 0.67 10.36 2.71
CA MET A 1 0.29 11.68 2.17
C MET A 1 -0.63 12.38 3.16
N PHE A 2 -0.23 13.54 3.71
CA PHE A 2 -1.10 14.38 4.54
C PHE A 2 -1.61 15.54 3.70
N LEU A 3 -2.89 15.50 3.34
CA LEU A 3 -3.54 16.59 2.60
C LEU A 3 -4.11 17.60 3.58
N LYS A 4 -3.69 18.87 3.44
CA LYS A 4 -4.35 19.98 4.14
C LYS A 4 -5.69 20.27 3.46
N LYS A 5 -6.78 20.03 4.20
CA LYS A 5 -8.18 20.30 3.85
C LYS A 5 -8.66 19.61 2.56
N LEU A 6 -9.21 18.39 2.73
CA LEU A 6 -9.83 17.62 1.65
C LEU A 6 -11.05 18.35 1.04
N GLY A 7 -11.03 18.54 -0.28
CA GLY A 7 -12.15 19.01 -1.07
C GLY A 7 -13.22 17.94 -1.31
N GLN A 8 -14.42 18.38 -1.69
CA GLN A 8 -15.52 17.47 -2.01
C GLN A 8 -15.25 16.58 -3.24
N SER A 9 -14.42 17.03 -4.19
CA SER A 9 -14.01 16.20 -5.34
C SER A 9 -13.11 15.05 -4.89
N GLU A 10 -12.09 15.33 -4.08
CA GLU A 10 -11.17 14.33 -3.53
C GLU A 10 -11.92 13.25 -2.73
N ILE A 11 -12.85 13.64 -1.87
CA ILE A 11 -13.70 12.67 -1.14
C ILE A 11 -14.47 11.78 -2.12
N LYS A 12 -15.02 12.35 -3.20
CA LYS A 12 -15.72 11.58 -4.25
C LYS A 12 -14.78 10.65 -5.02
N SER A 13 -13.56 11.08 -5.32
CA SER A 13 -12.54 10.26 -5.99
C SER A 13 -12.23 9.00 -5.19
N ILE A 14 -12.05 9.13 -3.86
CA ILE A 14 -11.82 7.98 -3.00
C ILE A 14 -13.07 7.10 -2.92
N LYS A 15 -14.24 7.71 -2.67
CA LYS A 15 -15.49 6.98 -2.41
C LYS A 15 -16.01 6.23 -3.65
N ASN A 16 -16.00 6.88 -4.81
CA ASN A 16 -16.67 6.40 -6.02
C ASN A 16 -15.79 6.41 -7.28
N GLY A 17 -14.60 7.01 -7.22
CA GLY A 17 -13.71 7.13 -8.38
C GLY A 17 -13.11 5.79 -8.83
N VAL A 18 -12.35 5.83 -9.91
CA VAL A 18 -11.62 4.64 -10.37
C VAL A 18 -10.41 4.46 -9.47
N ALA A 19 -10.38 3.33 -8.75
CA ALA A 19 -9.28 2.95 -7.89
C ALA A 19 -8.36 1.98 -8.63
N SER A 20 -7.07 2.27 -8.64
CA SER A 20 -6.04 1.41 -9.22
C SER A 20 -4.97 1.15 -8.18
N PHE A 21 -4.45 -0.07 -8.17
CA PHE A 21 -3.48 -0.50 -7.18
C PHE A 21 -2.32 -1.22 -7.83
N GLY A 22 -1.17 -1.14 -7.20
CA GLY A 22 0.03 -1.88 -7.57
C GLY A 22 0.85 -2.18 -6.34
N PHE A 23 1.83 -3.05 -6.48
CA PHE A 23 2.95 -3.06 -5.53
C PHE A 23 4.26 -3.42 -6.23
N LEU A 24 5.34 -2.81 -5.75
CA LEU A 24 6.71 -3.18 -6.08
C LEU A 24 7.30 -3.86 -4.84
N TYR A 25 7.98 -4.99 -5.03
CA TYR A 25 8.75 -5.64 -3.97
C TYR A 25 10.22 -5.72 -4.38
N GLU A 26 11.07 -4.94 -3.72
CA GLU A 26 12.49 -4.82 -4.04
C GLU A 26 13.32 -4.58 -2.77
N GLU A 27 14.51 -5.18 -2.67
CA GLU A 27 15.42 -5.03 -1.51
C GLU A 27 14.75 -5.21 -0.13
N ASN A 28 13.82 -6.18 -0.03
CA ASN A 28 13.04 -6.45 1.19
C ASN A 28 12.06 -5.32 1.59
N ILE A 29 11.69 -4.44 0.66
CA ILE A 29 10.73 -3.36 0.86
C ILE A 29 9.56 -3.52 -0.10
N ILE A 30 8.35 -3.45 0.42
CA ILE A 30 7.13 -3.41 -0.39
C ILE A 30 6.72 -1.95 -0.54
N PHE A 31 6.63 -1.43 -1.75
CA PHE A 31 5.95 -0.17 -2.02
C PHE A 31 4.53 -0.45 -2.49
N PHE A 32 3.54 -0.10 -1.67
CA PHE A 32 2.14 -0.22 -2.05
C PHE A 32 1.71 1.02 -2.83
N LEU A 33 1.35 0.81 -4.09
CA LEU A 33 1.01 1.87 -5.05
C LEU A 33 -0.51 1.99 -5.15
N HIS A 34 -1.00 3.21 -5.17
CA HIS A 34 -2.44 3.49 -5.25
C HIS A 34 -2.73 4.76 -6.04
N LYS A 35 -3.89 4.77 -6.69
CA LYS A 35 -4.43 5.91 -7.43
C LYS A 35 -5.94 5.95 -7.29
N PHE A 36 -6.50 7.16 -7.18
CA PHE A 36 -7.95 7.38 -7.15
C PHE A 36 -8.32 8.53 -8.08
N TYR A 37 -8.70 8.18 -9.31
CA TYR A 37 -9.08 9.15 -10.33
C TYR A 37 -10.45 9.80 -10.02
N PRO A 38 -10.66 11.10 -10.32
CA PRO A 38 -9.72 12.03 -10.99
C PRO A 38 -8.69 12.73 -10.11
N ASP A 39 -8.93 12.87 -8.80
CA ASP A 39 -8.18 13.87 -8.02
C ASP A 39 -6.84 13.36 -7.46
N PHE A 40 -6.65 12.04 -7.34
CA PHE A 40 -5.42 11.46 -6.80
C PHE A 40 -4.61 10.81 -7.90
N PRO A 41 -3.41 11.32 -8.23
CA PRO A 41 -2.47 10.63 -9.10
C PRO A 41 -1.94 9.37 -8.40
N TRP A 42 -1.06 8.64 -9.09
CA TRP A 42 -0.34 7.56 -8.44
C TRP A 42 0.49 8.10 -7.27
N SER A 43 0.40 7.40 -6.15
CA SER A 43 1.19 7.63 -4.95
C SER A 43 1.59 6.27 -4.39
N ASP A 44 2.66 6.26 -3.60
CA ASP A 44 3.17 5.05 -2.96
C ASP A 44 3.21 5.19 -1.44
N CYS A 45 3.36 4.04 -0.78
CA CYS A 45 3.61 3.93 0.65
C CYS A 45 4.57 2.75 0.87
N PRO A 46 5.78 2.98 1.42
CA PRO A 46 6.66 1.89 1.78
C PRO A 46 6.08 1.14 2.97
N TYR A 47 6.17 -0.18 2.93
CA TYR A 47 5.64 -1.11 3.90
C TYR A 47 6.73 -2.09 4.32
N SER A 48 6.78 -2.33 5.63
CA SER A 48 7.50 -3.45 6.20
C SER A 48 6.70 -4.04 7.37
N ILE A 49 6.47 -5.35 7.36
CA ILE A 49 5.84 -6.07 8.47
C ILE A 49 6.62 -5.91 9.79
N HIS A 50 7.90 -5.57 9.72
CA HIS A 50 8.72 -5.38 10.92
C HIS A 50 8.48 -4.04 11.63
N LEU A 51 7.81 -3.09 10.98
CA LEU A 51 7.52 -1.77 11.56
C LEU A 51 6.35 -1.76 12.56
N PHE A 52 5.62 -2.88 12.67
CA PHE A 52 4.61 -3.03 13.71
C PHE A 52 5.26 -3.02 15.10
N ALA A 53 4.61 -2.33 16.04
CA ALA A 53 5.16 -2.07 17.37
C ALA A 53 5.31 -3.33 18.22
N SER A 54 4.45 -4.33 18.02
CA SER A 54 4.53 -5.61 18.72
C SER A 54 4.60 -6.79 17.73
N GLU A 55 5.28 -7.86 18.13
CA GLU A 55 5.29 -9.13 17.36
C GLU A 55 3.90 -9.73 17.21
N GLN A 56 3.01 -9.47 18.17
CA GLN A 56 1.63 -9.97 18.16
C GLN A 56 0.79 -9.29 17.06
N ASP A 57 1.16 -8.06 16.69
CA ASP A 57 0.53 -7.32 15.59
C ASP A 57 1.11 -7.71 14.22
N ARG A 58 2.21 -8.49 14.17
CA ARG A 58 2.81 -9.01 12.93
C ARG A 58 2.11 -10.26 12.43
N ALA A 59 0.78 -10.21 12.36
CA ALA A 59 0.00 -11.29 11.81
C ALA A 59 0.37 -11.48 10.33
N LEU A 60 0.90 -12.66 9.99
CA LEU A 60 1.10 -13.04 8.60
C LEU A 60 -0.27 -13.19 7.92
N PRO A 61 -0.42 -12.78 6.65
CA PRO A 61 -1.67 -12.97 5.95
C PRO A 61 -1.98 -14.48 5.85
N GLU A 62 -3.21 -14.87 6.19
CA GLU A 62 -3.67 -16.26 6.13
C GLU A 62 -3.38 -16.89 4.77
N ILE A 63 -3.05 -18.18 4.75
CA ILE A 63 -2.78 -18.95 3.53
C ILE A 63 -3.96 -18.80 2.56
N ALA A 64 -3.66 -18.64 1.27
CA ALA A 64 -4.69 -18.56 0.23
C ALA A 64 -5.61 -19.78 0.33
N GLN A 65 -6.91 -19.54 0.48
CA GLN A 65 -7.91 -20.55 0.16
C GLN A 65 -8.31 -20.34 -1.29
N ASP A 66 -8.43 -21.42 -2.06
CA ASP A 66 -8.73 -21.35 -3.49
C ASP A 66 -9.99 -20.49 -3.75
N GLY A 67 -9.86 -19.48 -4.61
CA GLY A 67 -10.96 -18.57 -4.95
C GLY A 67 -11.28 -17.50 -3.90
N PHE A 68 -10.48 -17.33 -2.85
CA PHE A 68 -10.67 -16.29 -1.84
C PHE A 68 -9.55 -15.25 -1.84
N ALA A 69 -9.91 -13.99 -2.15
CA ALA A 69 -9.04 -12.83 -1.98
C ALA A 69 -9.60 -11.93 -0.85
N PRO A 70 -8.78 -11.50 0.11
CA PRO A 70 -9.24 -10.62 1.17
C PRO A 70 -9.73 -9.29 0.60
N PRO A 71 -10.77 -8.66 1.19
CA PRO A 71 -11.21 -7.34 0.78
C PRO A 71 -10.17 -6.29 1.18
N LEU A 72 -9.94 -5.32 0.30
CA LEU A 72 -9.24 -4.08 0.60
C LEU A 72 -10.25 -3.08 1.19
N GLN A 73 -10.06 -2.71 2.44
CA GLN A 73 -10.80 -1.63 3.08
C GLN A 73 -9.98 -0.34 3.05
N ILE A 74 -10.63 0.76 2.66
CA ILE A 74 -10.01 2.06 2.46
C ILE A 74 -10.75 3.06 3.33
N PHE A 75 -10.00 3.72 4.20
CA PHE A 75 -10.49 4.76 5.10
C PHE A 75 -9.85 6.09 4.73
N LEU A 76 -10.67 7.09 4.40
CA LEU A 76 -10.21 8.46 4.23
C LEU A 76 -10.51 9.22 5.52
N ILE A 77 -9.47 9.51 6.29
CA ILE A 77 -9.57 10.24 7.55
C ILE A 77 -8.98 11.63 7.34
N ASP A 78 -9.74 12.64 7.74
CA ASP A 78 -9.26 14.01 7.79
C ASP A 78 -8.23 14.15 8.92
N ALA A 79 -6.99 14.48 8.57
CA ALA A 79 -5.88 14.46 9.52
C ALA A 79 -5.94 15.59 10.56
N GLU A 80 -6.65 16.69 10.29
CA GLU A 80 -6.80 17.81 11.23
C GLU A 80 -7.88 17.52 12.27
N THR A 81 -8.98 16.89 11.84
CA THR A 81 -10.17 16.68 12.68
C THR A 81 -10.33 15.24 13.20
N GLY A 82 -9.61 14.27 12.62
CA GLY A 82 -9.79 12.85 12.89
C GLY A 82 -11.10 12.27 12.32
N ILE A 83 -11.87 13.04 11.56
CA ILE A 83 -13.18 12.61 11.05
C ILE A 83 -13.00 11.69 9.83
N LEU A 84 -13.63 10.51 9.87
CA LEU A 84 -13.77 9.63 8.71
C LEU A 84 -14.66 10.30 7.64
N LYS A 85 -14.08 10.66 6.50
CA LYS A 85 -14.75 11.33 5.39
C LYS A 85 -15.27 10.36 4.33
N ALA A 86 -14.61 9.20 4.16
CA ALA A 86 -15.06 8.15 3.27
C ALA A 86 -14.63 6.77 3.76
N LEU A 87 -15.47 5.78 3.48
CA LEU A 87 -15.20 4.35 3.63
C LEU A 87 -15.49 3.69 2.28
N ARG A 88 -14.57 2.86 1.80
CA ARG A 88 -14.76 2.06 0.58
C ARG A 88 -14.16 0.68 0.77
N MET A 89 -14.87 -0.33 0.28
CA MET A 89 -14.39 -1.70 0.23
C MET A 89 -14.26 -2.13 -1.23
N LEU A 90 -13.16 -2.78 -1.57
CA LEU A 90 -12.86 -3.33 -2.88
C LEU A 90 -12.37 -4.77 -2.72
N GLY A 91 -12.58 -5.62 -3.73
CA GLY A 91 -11.98 -6.95 -3.77
C GLY A 91 -10.62 -6.89 -4.45
N PHE A 92 -9.61 -7.55 -3.89
CA PHE A 92 -8.40 -7.83 -4.66
C PHE A 92 -8.67 -8.88 -5.74
N LYS A 93 -7.97 -8.79 -6.87
CA LYS A 93 -7.81 -9.95 -7.77
C LYS A 93 -7.00 -11.01 -7.04
N GLU A 94 -7.41 -12.28 -7.15
CA GLU A 94 -6.77 -13.40 -6.47
C GLU A 94 -5.26 -13.46 -6.70
N ASN A 95 -4.82 -13.36 -7.96
CA ASN A 95 -3.40 -13.37 -8.30
C ASN A 95 -2.62 -12.19 -7.68
N PHE A 96 -3.24 -11.02 -7.54
CA PHE A 96 -2.61 -9.86 -6.91
C PHE A 96 -2.45 -10.09 -5.41
N ALA A 97 -3.52 -10.55 -4.74
CA ALA A 97 -3.49 -10.86 -3.31
C ALA A 97 -2.48 -11.96 -2.97
N ASN A 98 -2.39 -13.00 -3.81
CA ASN A 98 -1.45 -14.10 -3.61
C ASN A 98 0.01 -13.65 -3.71
N GLN A 99 0.34 -12.81 -4.70
CA GLN A 99 1.70 -12.28 -4.84
C GLN A 99 2.05 -11.30 -3.71
N LEU A 100 1.11 -10.45 -3.28
CA LEU A 100 1.34 -9.55 -2.15
C LEU A 100 1.56 -10.33 -0.85
N ARG A 101 0.77 -11.38 -0.61
CA ARG A 101 0.96 -12.30 0.51
C ARG A 101 2.34 -12.94 0.50
N ALA A 102 2.78 -13.44 -0.66
CA ALA A 102 4.09 -14.05 -0.79
C ALA A 102 5.22 -13.05 -0.49
N ALA A 103 5.10 -11.80 -0.93
CA ALA A 103 6.06 -10.74 -0.63
C ALA A 103 6.11 -10.43 0.89
N ILE A 104 4.96 -10.34 1.56
CA ILE A 104 4.89 -10.11 3.01
C ILE A 104 5.51 -11.28 3.79
N ALA A 105 5.24 -12.52 3.36
CA ALA A 105 5.79 -13.72 4.00
C ALA A 105 7.31 -13.82 3.83
N ASP A 106 7.83 -13.57 2.63
CA ASP A 106 9.29 -13.51 2.39
C ASP A 106 9.93 -12.38 3.19
N GLN A 107 9.27 -11.21 3.26
CA GLN A 107 9.76 -10.08 4.07
C GLN A 107 9.88 -10.45 5.55
N ALA A 108 8.88 -11.14 6.12
CA ALA A 108 8.86 -11.53 7.53
C ALA A 108 9.95 -12.54 7.93
N LEU A 109 10.48 -13.32 6.97
CA LEU A 109 11.53 -14.31 7.22
C LEU A 109 12.93 -13.69 7.19
N ARG A 110 13.06 -12.43 6.77
CA ARG A 110 14.35 -11.75 6.60
C ARG A 110 14.71 -10.96 7.86
N PRO A 111 16.01 -10.81 8.16
CA PRO A 111 16.44 -9.94 9.25
C PRO A 111 15.99 -8.49 9.00
N PHE A 112 15.77 -7.77 10.10
CA PHE A 112 15.35 -6.39 10.06
C PHE A 112 16.24 -5.51 10.94
N ASP A 113 16.82 -4.51 10.32
CA ASP A 113 17.42 -3.36 10.98
C ASP A 113 16.72 -2.09 10.49
N LYS A 114 16.27 -1.25 11.43
CA LYS A 114 15.47 -0.07 11.10
C LYS A 114 16.27 0.97 10.30
N ARG A 115 17.56 1.14 10.62
CA ARG A 115 18.42 2.10 9.92
C ARG A 115 18.70 1.62 8.50
N GLU A 116 19.01 0.34 8.33
CA GLU A 116 19.17 -0.28 7.01
C GLU A 116 17.89 -0.17 6.16
N TYR A 117 16.72 -0.36 6.77
CA TYR A 117 15.43 -0.15 6.10
C TYR A 117 15.26 1.29 5.61
N GLU A 118 15.52 2.29 6.46
CA GLU A 118 15.41 3.71 6.10
C GLU A 118 16.39 4.08 4.97
N GLU A 119 17.63 3.58 5.04
CA GLU A 119 18.65 3.76 3.99
C GLU A 119 18.22 3.14 2.65
N LYS A 120 17.66 1.92 2.67
CA LYS A 120 17.16 1.23 1.48
C LYS A 120 15.93 1.92 0.88
N VAL A 121 15.00 2.41 1.71
CA VAL A 121 13.85 3.20 1.22
C VAL A 121 14.34 4.44 0.48
N GLN A 122 15.30 5.17 1.05
CA GLN A 122 15.87 6.35 0.43
C GLN A 122 16.57 6.02 -0.90
N ALA A 123 17.40 4.97 -0.93
CA ALA A 123 18.07 4.52 -2.15
C ALA A 123 17.07 4.09 -3.24
N LEU A 124 15.95 3.46 -2.87
CA LEU A 124 14.91 3.09 -3.82
C LEU A 124 14.13 4.31 -4.34
N TYR A 125 13.92 5.35 -3.54
CA TYR A 125 13.37 6.63 -4.03
C TYR A 125 14.33 7.36 -4.96
N GLU A 126 15.65 7.24 -4.76
CA GLU A 126 16.64 7.76 -5.72
C GLU A 126 16.63 6.97 -7.04
N LYS A 127 16.51 5.64 -6.96
CA LYS A 127 16.36 4.76 -8.13
C LYS A 127 15.04 4.99 -8.87
N TYR A 128 13.96 5.28 -8.14
CA TYR A 128 12.62 5.51 -8.65
C TYR A 128 12.09 6.89 -8.21
N PRO A 129 12.51 7.98 -8.89
CA PRO A 129 12.18 9.35 -8.46
C PRO A 129 10.68 9.68 -8.49
N THR A 130 9.87 8.87 -9.16
CA THR A 130 8.41 9.02 -9.22
C THR A 130 7.72 7.68 -9.02
N THR A 131 6.51 7.69 -8.46
CA THR A 131 5.67 6.49 -8.38
C THR A 131 5.43 5.89 -9.77
N ASP A 132 5.27 6.71 -10.82
CA ASP A 132 5.16 6.25 -12.20
C ASP A 132 6.39 5.44 -12.68
N SER A 133 7.58 5.74 -12.16
CA SER A 133 8.78 4.96 -12.47
C SER A 133 8.77 3.58 -11.79
N MET A 134 8.18 3.47 -10.58
CA MET A 134 7.97 2.19 -9.89
C MET A 134 6.98 1.30 -10.63
N LEU A 135 5.94 1.88 -11.26
CA LEU A 135 4.90 1.12 -11.98
C LEU A 135 5.47 0.22 -13.08
N LYS A 136 6.62 0.55 -13.66
CA LYS A 136 7.27 -0.23 -14.71
C LYS A 136 7.68 -1.64 -14.26
N ASN A 137 7.95 -1.80 -12.96
CA ASN A 137 8.39 -3.04 -12.34
C ASN A 137 7.36 -3.58 -11.33
N ALA A 138 6.21 -2.94 -11.20
CA ALA A 138 5.20 -3.29 -10.22
C ALA A 138 4.22 -4.35 -10.75
N ILE A 139 3.68 -5.14 -9.83
CA ILE A 139 2.50 -5.98 -10.08
C ILE A 139 1.28 -5.07 -9.94
N ILE A 140 0.43 -5.00 -10.97
CA ILE A 140 -0.73 -4.09 -11.03
C ILE A 140 -2.05 -4.87 -10.98
N MET A 141 -3.07 -4.27 -10.37
CA MET A 141 -4.46 -4.75 -10.36
C MET A 141 -5.37 -3.94 -11.28
#